data_AF-A0A975R256-F1
#
_entry.id   AF-A0A975R256-F1
#
_cell.length_a   1.000
_cell.length_b   1.000
_cell.length_c   1.000
_cell.angle_alpha   90.00
_cell.angle_beta   90.00
_cell.angle_gamma   90.00
#
_symmetry.space_group_name_H-M   'P 1'
#
loop_
_entity.id
_entity.type
_entity.pdbx_description
1 polymer ?
#
loop_
_entity_poly.entity_id
_entity_poly.type
_entity_poly.pdbx_seq_one_letter_code
_entity_poly.pdbx_strand_id
1 'polypeptide(L)'
;MPEPVRLVHFVGFRDDRYWNAVRVFGPPDMIHPVWDMYAANDVAPGDTVVFATGEADRAPRSFSSEATRNRAARARGVSSPSRPPSGPSAAAVRPPRTSPS
;
A
#
# COMPACT_ATOMS: atom_id res chain seq x y z
N MET A 1 -19.54 21.26 -22.34
CA MET A 1 -18.75 20.05 -22.05
C MET A 1 -19.26 19.53 -20.71
N PRO A 2 -19.60 18.25 -20.55
CA PRO A 2 -19.89 17.73 -19.21
C PRO A 2 -18.68 17.94 -18.30
N GLU A 3 -18.93 18.29 -17.03
CA GLU A 3 -17.86 18.38 -16.04
C GLU A 3 -17.16 17.01 -15.91
N PRO A 4 -15.83 16.98 -15.80
CA PRO A 4 -15.12 15.72 -15.60
C PRO A 4 -15.61 15.03 -14.33
N VAL A 5 -15.96 13.75 -14.46
CA VAL A 5 -16.40 12.92 -13.33
C VAL A 5 -15.20 12.71 -12.42
N ARG A 6 -15.34 13.09 -11.15
CA ARG A 6 -14.31 12.90 -10.12
C ARG A 6 -14.29 11.44 -9.69
N LEU A 7 -13.11 10.84 -9.65
CA LEU A 7 -12.93 9.46 -9.25
C LEU A 7 -12.43 9.35 -7.80
N VAL A 8 -12.75 8.22 -7.17
CA VAL A 8 -12.26 7.85 -5.84
C VAL A 8 -11.22 6.74 -5.95
N HIS A 9 -10.01 7.03 -5.51
CA HIS A 9 -8.85 6.13 -5.55
C HIS A 9 -8.51 5.65 -4.14
N PHE A 10 -8.48 4.34 -3.92
CA PHE A 10 -8.06 3.74 -2.65
C PHE A 10 -6.65 3.18 -2.77
N VAL A 11 -5.73 3.66 -1.91
CA VAL A 11 -4.30 3.33 -2.00
C VAL A 11 -3.83 2.60 -0.75
N GLY A 12 -3.29 1.40 -0.95
CA GLY A 12 -2.57 0.64 0.09
C GLY A 12 -3.43 -0.10 1.10
N PHE A 13 -4.75 -0.22 0.88
CA PHE A 13 -5.64 -1.00 1.73
C PHE A 13 -5.35 -2.50 1.59
N ARG A 14 -5.14 -3.18 2.73
CA ARG A 14 -4.87 -4.63 2.79
C ARG A 14 -5.58 -5.33 3.95
N ASP A 15 -6.39 -4.59 4.68
CA ASP A 15 -7.05 -5.00 5.92
C ASP A 15 -8.44 -4.35 5.99
N ASP A 16 -9.14 -4.60 7.11
CA ASP A 16 -10.53 -4.19 7.30
C ASP A 16 -10.77 -2.68 7.28
N ARG A 17 -9.72 -1.84 7.34
CA ARG A 17 -9.86 -0.38 7.18
C ARG A 17 -10.45 0.00 5.82
N TYR A 18 -10.36 -0.89 4.82
CA TYR A 18 -11.05 -0.74 3.55
C TYR A 18 -12.55 -0.47 3.74
N TRP A 19 -13.22 -1.26 4.58
CA TRP A 19 -14.66 -1.14 4.79
C TRP A 19 -15.04 0.14 5.51
N ASN A 20 -14.16 0.67 6.36
CA ASN A 20 -14.36 1.97 6.98
C ASN A 20 -14.26 3.10 5.95
N ALA A 21 -13.29 3.02 5.03
CA ALA A 21 -13.18 3.98 3.93
C ALA A 21 -14.40 3.92 3.01
N VAL A 22 -14.88 2.72 2.66
CA VAL A 22 -16.11 2.55 1.85
C VAL A 22 -17.32 3.23 2.49
N ARG A 23 -17.46 3.15 3.82
CA ARG A 23 -18.58 3.80 4.54
C ARG A 23 -18.54 5.33 4.48
N VAL A 24 -17.36 5.93 4.34
CA VAL A 24 -17.17 7.38 4.36
C VAL A 24 -17.15 7.98 2.95
N PHE A 25 -16.43 7.33 2.04
CA PHE A 25 -16.17 7.86 0.69
C PHE A 25 -16.98 7.17 -0.41
N GLY A 26 -17.71 6.10 -0.07
CA GLY A 26 -18.32 5.21 -1.06
C GLY A 26 -17.35 4.16 -1.60
N PRO A 27 -17.82 3.27 -2.49
CA PRO A 27 -16.95 2.32 -3.16
C PRO A 27 -15.91 3.07 -4.01
N PRO A 28 -14.65 2.61 -4.04
CA PRO A 28 -13.65 3.21 -4.92
C PRO A 28 -13.92 2.86 -6.38
N ASP A 29 -13.54 3.76 -7.28
CA ASP A 29 -13.48 3.50 -8.71
C ASP A 29 -12.17 2.78 -9.06
N MET A 30 -11.08 3.10 -8.35
CA MET A 30 -9.75 2.52 -8.54
C MET A 30 -9.12 2.08 -7.22
N ILE A 31 -8.40 0.95 -7.24
CA ILE A 31 -7.67 0.43 -6.08
C ILE A 31 -6.20 0.20 -6.46
N HIS A 32 -5.30 0.94 -5.82
CA HIS A 32 -3.87 0.79 -5.98
C HIS A 32 -3.26 0.04 -4.78
N PRO A 33 -2.54 -1.07 -4.99
CA PRO A 33 -1.90 -1.81 -3.90
C PRO A 33 -0.79 -1.05 -3.17
N VAL A 34 -0.20 -0.05 -3.83
CA VAL A 34 0.90 0.82 -3.34
C VAL A 34 0.80 2.21 -3.98
N TRP A 35 1.38 3.22 -3.33
CA TRP A 35 1.59 4.55 -3.93
C TRP A 35 2.86 4.54 -4.79
N ASP A 36 2.70 4.36 -6.09
CA ASP A 36 3.78 4.33 -7.09
C ASP A 36 3.54 5.34 -8.22
N MET A 37 4.48 5.43 -9.16
CA MET A 37 4.37 6.35 -10.29
C MET A 37 3.13 6.09 -11.16
N TYR A 38 2.63 4.85 -11.24
CA TYR A 38 1.43 4.56 -12.01
C TYR A 38 0.20 5.09 -11.28
N ALA A 39 0.07 4.80 -9.97
CA ALA A 39 -1.00 5.34 -9.15
C ALA A 39 -1.02 6.89 -9.16
N ALA A 40 0.14 7.53 -9.09
CA ALA A 40 0.23 8.98 -9.15
C ALA A 40 -0.18 9.57 -10.51
N ASN A 41 0.13 8.87 -11.61
CA ASN A 41 -0.24 9.31 -12.95
C ASN A 41 -1.72 9.03 -13.28
N ASP A 42 -2.39 8.16 -12.53
CA ASP A 42 -3.81 7.83 -12.71
C ASP A 42 -4.74 8.84 -12.02
N VAL A 43 -4.20 9.67 -11.12
CA VAL A 43 -4.96 10.69 -10.38
C VAL A 43 -5.06 11.97 -11.19
N ALA A 44 -6.28 12.41 -11.47
CA ALA A 44 -6.57 13.67 -12.14
C ALA A 44 -6.88 14.80 -11.12
N PRO A 45 -6.73 16.09 -11.53
CA PRO A 45 -7.19 17.20 -10.70
C PRO A 45 -8.68 17.08 -10.34
N GLY A 46 -8.99 17.06 -9.05
CA GLY A 46 -10.36 16.93 -8.53
C GLY A 46 -10.74 15.54 -8.05
N ASP A 47 -9.92 14.53 -8.33
CA ASP A 47 -10.09 13.18 -7.77
C ASP A 47 -9.85 13.16 -6.26
N THR A 48 -10.47 12.19 -5.60
CA THR A 48 -10.28 11.93 -4.17
C THR A 48 -9.37 10.72 -4.00
N VAL A 49 -8.22 10.92 -3.34
CA VAL A 49 -7.28 9.83 -3.04
C VAL A 49 -7.30 9.54 -1.55
N VAL A 50 -7.63 8.30 -1.19
CA VAL A 50 -7.69 7.84 0.18
C VAL A 50 -6.54 6.88 0.43
N PHE A 51 -5.61 7.29 1.29
CA PHE A 51 -4.46 6.46 1.67
C PHE A 51 -4.78 5.64 2.92
N ALA A 52 -4.56 4.33 2.85
CA ALA A 52 -4.70 3.46 4.02
C ALA A 52 -3.65 3.77 5.10
N THR A 53 -2.48 4.29 4.70
CA THR A 53 -1.36 4.61 5.59
C THR A 53 -0.50 5.71 4.99
N GLY A 54 0.14 6.50 5.84
CA GLY A 54 1.13 7.51 5.43
C GLY A 54 0.51 8.85 5.08
N GLU A 55 1.34 9.73 4.53
CA GLU A 55 1.01 11.12 4.22
C GLU A 55 0.78 11.30 2.71
N ALA A 56 -0.13 12.20 2.36
CA ALA A 56 -0.55 12.43 0.97
C ALA A 56 0.52 13.12 0.11
N ASP A 57 1.47 13.82 0.73
CA ASP A 57 2.59 14.51 0.07
C ASP A 57 3.82 13.61 -0.17
N ARG A 58 3.77 12.36 0.31
CA ARG A 58 4.85 11.40 0.09
C ARG A 58 5.09 11.18 -1.40
N ALA A 59 6.36 11.27 -1.80
CA ALA A 59 6.75 10.96 -3.17
C ALA A 59 6.37 9.51 -3.56
N PRO A 60 5.78 9.30 -4.75
CA PRO A 60 5.43 7.98 -5.24
C PRO A 60 6.68 7.11 -5.44
N ARG A 61 6.52 5.81 -5.22
CA ARG A 61 7.61 4.84 -5.43
C ARG A 61 7.90 4.68 -6.91
N SER A 62 9.19 4.67 -7.25
CA SER A 62 9.67 4.36 -8.61
C SER A 62 10.32 2.98 -8.63
N PHE A 63 9.65 2.02 -9.29
CA PHE A 63 10.19 0.68 -9.49
C PHE A 63 11.44 0.68 -10.38
N SER A 64 11.54 1.59 -11.35
CA SER A 64 12.74 1.73 -12.19
C SER A 64 13.95 2.16 -11.36
N SER A 65 13.77 3.15 -10.47
CA SER A 65 14.84 3.60 -9.57
C SER A 65 15.22 2.51 -8.56
N GLU A 66 14.24 1.79 -8.00
CA GLU A 66 14.47 0.64 -7.12
C GLU A 66 15.22 -0.50 -7.85
N ALA A 67 14.85 -0.81 -9.10
CA ALA A 67 15.50 -1.84 -9.90
C ALA A 67 16.96 -1.49 -10.20
N THR A 68 17.25 -0.24 -10.59
CA THR A 68 18.61 0.25 -10.81
C THR A 68 19.46 0.10 -9.55
N ARG A 69 18.92 0.50 -8.38
CA ARG A 69 19.59 0.33 -7.08
C ARG A 69 19.88 -1.14 -6.79
N ASN A 70 18.90 -2.03 -7.01
CA ASN A 70 19.04 -3.46 -6.74
C ASN A 70 20.10 -4.12 -7.63
N ARG A 71 20.15 -3.76 -8.93
CA ARG A 71 21.21 -4.25 -9.83
C ARG A 71 22.59 -3.80 -9.35
N ALA A 72 22.73 -2.53 -8.97
CA ALA A 72 23.97 -1.99 -8.46
C ALA A 72 24.41 -2.64 -7.14
N ALA A 73 23.47 -2.99 -6.26
CA ALA A 73 23.75 -3.73 -5.02
C ALA A 73 24.28 -5.14 -5.32
N ARG A 74 23.61 -5.87 -6.22
CA ARG A 74 24.05 -7.22 -6.64
C ARG A 74 25.42 -7.20 -7.32
N ALA A 75 25.69 -6.20 -8.16
CA ALA A 75 27.01 -6.03 -8.79
C ALA A 75 28.14 -5.79 -7.77
N ARG A 76 27.82 -5.24 -6.59
CA ARG A 76 28.74 -5.05 -5.47
C ARG A 76 28.84 -6.26 -4.53
N GLY A 77 28.18 -7.38 -4.84
CA GLY A 77 28.13 -8.56 -3.97
C GLY A 77 27.29 -8.37 -2.71
N VAL A 78 26.53 -7.27 -2.61
CA VAL A 78 25.64 -7.01 -1.47
C VAL A 78 24.32 -7.71 -1.76
N SER A 79 23.92 -8.66 -0.89
CA SER A 79 22.57 -9.22 -0.94
C SER A 79 21.55 -8.09 -0.80
N SER A 80 20.60 -7.99 -1.73
CA SER A 80 19.48 -7.03 -1.62
C SER A 80 18.91 -7.10 -0.20
N PRO A 81 18.57 -5.96 0.43
CA PRO A 81 17.87 -6.00 1.70
C PRO A 81 16.59 -6.81 1.48
N SER A 82 16.53 -7.99 2.10
CA SER A 82 15.34 -8.81 2.14
C SER A 82 14.21 -7.92 2.63
N ARG A 83 13.20 -7.74 1.77
CA ARG A 83 11.96 -7.04 2.09
C ARG A 83 11.50 -7.47 3.49
N PRO A 84 11.34 -6.57 4.48
CA PRO A 84 10.69 -6.98 5.71
C PRO A 84 9.28 -7.48 5.35
N PRO A 85 8.82 -8.60 5.94
CA PRO A 85 7.48 -9.10 5.67
C PRO A 85 6.47 -7.99 5.95
N SER A 86 5.70 -7.66 4.92
CA SER A 86 4.61 -6.68 5.00
C SER A 86 3.39 -7.41 5.52
N GLY A 87 3.38 -7.72 6.82
CA GLY A 87 2.28 -8.41 7.49
C GLY A 87 2.55 -8.50 9.00
N PRO A 88 1.51 -8.45 9.84
CA PRO A 88 1.69 -8.61 11.28
C PRO A 88 2.26 -9.99 11.57
N SER A 89 3.35 -10.01 12.35
CA SER A 89 3.85 -11.24 12.97
C SER A 89 2.75 -11.78 13.87
N ALA A 90 2.09 -12.85 13.44
CA ALA A 90 1.25 -13.65 14.32
C ALA A 90 2.18 -14.41 15.27
N ALA A 91 2.67 -13.71 16.30
CA ALA A 91 3.28 -14.36 17.45
C ALA A 91 2.19 -15.23 18.08
N ALA A 92 2.43 -16.54 18.03
CA ALA A 92 1.56 -17.60 18.50
C ALA A 92 1.04 -17.31 19.92
N VAL A 93 -0.28 -17.14 20.04
CA VAL A 93 -1.00 -17.37 21.29
C VAL A 93 -0.84 -18.86 21.60
N ARG A 94 0.07 -19.20 22.51
CA ARG A 94 0.08 -20.52 23.15
C ARG A 94 -1.17 -20.60 24.02
N PRO A 95 -2.02 -21.62 23.89
CA PRO A 95 -3.08 -21.83 24.87
C PRO A 95 -2.46 -22.21 26.23
N PRO A 96 -3.12 -21.85 27.35
CA PRO A 96 -2.67 -22.29 28.66
C PRO A 96 -2.71 -23.82 28.74
N ARG A 97 -1.62 -24.42 29.23
CA ARG A 97 -1.60 -25.83 29.62
C ARG A 97 -2.53 -26.00 30.82
N THR A 98 -3.68 -26.63 30.63
CA THR A 98 -4.42 -27.25 31.72
C THR A 98 -3.83 -28.63 31.97
N SER A 99 -3.26 -28.81 33.16
CA SER A 99 -2.97 -30.15 33.70
C SER A 99 -4.22 -30.67 34.38
N PRO A 100 -4.67 -31.91 34.12
CA PRO A 100 -5.55 -32.60 35.05
C PRO A 100 -4.73 -33.29 36.16
N SER A 101 -5.38 -33.43 37.31
CA SER A 101 -4.91 -34.02 38.57
C SER A 101 -4.36 -35.44 38.48
#